data_AF-A0A382PMT2-F1
#
_entry.id   AF-A0A382PMT2-F1
#
_cell.length_a   1.000
_cell.length_b   1.000
_cell.length_c   1.000
_cell.angle_alpha   90.00
_cell.angle_beta   90.00
_cell.angle_gamma   90.00
#
_symmetry.space_group_name_H-M   'P 1'
#
loop_
_entity.id
_entity.type
_entity.pdbx_description
1 polymer ?
#
loop_
_entity_poly.entity_id
_entity_poly.type
_entity_poly.pdbx_seq_one_letter_code
_entity_poly.pdbx_strand_id
1 'polypeptide(L)' 'VERHENDPQELKDGYFASIPMQRWGKPEDLAGTIVYLASEASSFVSGQNIHVNGGLTVH' A
#
# COMPACT_ATOMS: atom_id res chain seq x y z
N VAL A 1 -11.49 1.10 7.98
CA VAL A 1 -10.99 0.44 9.20
C VAL A 1 -9.48 0.37 9.05
N GLU A 2 -8.75 1.24 9.73
CA GLU A 2 -7.28 1.12 9.79
C GLU A 2 -6.96 -0.14 10.59
N ARG A 3 -6.24 -1.09 9.98
CA ARG A 3 -5.89 -2.38 10.62
C ARG A 3 -5.23 -2.19 12.00
N HIS A 4 -4.51 -1.09 12.18
CA HIS A 4 -3.72 -0.78 13.36
C HIS A 4 -4.37 0.29 14.27
N GLU A 5 -5.65 0.62 14.07
CA GLU A 5 -6.32 1.67 14.86
C GLU A 5 -6.35 1.34 16.36
N ASN A 6 -6.59 0.06 16.70
CA ASN A 6 -6.75 -0.40 18.09
C ASN A 6 -5.50 -1.10 18.65
N ASP A 7 -4.40 -1.13 17.92
CA ASP A 7 -3.17 -1.78 18.39
C ASP A 7 -2.48 -0.94 19.48
N PRO A 8 -1.77 -1.57 20.44
CA PRO A 8 -0.86 -0.86 21.33
C PRO A 8 0.13 0.03 20.58
N GLN A 9 0.40 1.23 21.10
CA GLN A 9 1.25 2.22 20.43
C GLN A 9 2.62 1.68 20.03
N GLU A 10 3.26 0.88 20.89
CA GLU A 10 4.56 0.27 20.62
C GLU A 10 4.56 -0.63 19.37
N LEU A 11 3.45 -1.34 19.10
CA LEU A 11 3.31 -2.15 17.88
C LEU A 11 3.13 -1.26 16.65
N LYS A 12 2.40 -0.15 16.78
CA LYS A 12 2.26 0.83 15.69
C LYS A 12 3.60 1.44 15.32
N ASP A 13 4.41 1.79 16.33
CA ASP A 13 5.72 2.40 16.14
C ASP A 13 6.69 1.42 15.45
N GLY A 14 6.71 0.16 15.89
CA GLY A 14 7.51 -0.89 15.26
C GLY A 14 7.11 -1.13 13.81
N TYR A 15 5.81 -1.19 13.51
CA TYR A 15 5.33 -1.32 12.14
C TYR A 15 5.65 -0.07 11.30
N PHE A 16 5.45 1.12 11.84
CA PHE A 16 5.77 2.38 11.16
C PHE A 16 7.25 2.45 10.76
N ALA A 17 8.15 2.07 11.66
CA ALA A 17 9.59 2.03 11.40
C ALA A 17 9.95 1.08 10.25
N SER A 18 9.16 0.02 10.03
CA SER A 18 9.38 -0.94 8.94
C SER A 18 8.99 -0.41 7.56
N ILE A 19 8.22 0.69 7.46
CA ILE A 19 7.78 1.26 6.18
C ILE A 19 8.89 2.18 5.63
N PRO A 20 9.53 1.89 4.49
CA PRO A 20 10.62 2.72 3.97
C PRO A 20 10.23 4.16 3.66
N MET A 21 9.00 4.41 3.21
CA MET A 21 8.51 5.77 2.97
C MET A 21 8.21 6.59 4.24
N GLN A 22 8.34 6.01 5.43
CA GLN A 22 8.19 6.68 6.73
C GLN A 22 6.88 7.48 6.84
N ARG A 23 5.79 6.90 6.33
CA ARG A 23 4.44 7.44 6.48
C ARG A 23 3.40 6.33 6.40
N TRP A 24 2.26 6.56 7.02
CA TRP A 24 1.09 5.71 6.85
C TRP A 24 0.51 5.88 5.44
N GLY A 25 0.08 4.75 4.88
CA GLY A 25 -0.67 4.72 3.64
C GLY A 25 -2.04 5.35 3.84
N LYS A 26 -2.50 6.08 2.85
CA LYS A 26 -3.84 6.67 2.79
C LYS A 26 -4.61 6.03 1.63
N PRO A 27 -5.96 6.06 1.64
CA PRO A 27 -6.76 5.55 0.53
C PRO A 27 -6.34 6.12 -0.83
N GLU A 28 -5.90 7.38 -0.88
CA GLU A 28 -5.48 8.06 -2.11
C GLU A 28 -4.21 7.45 -2.73
N ASP A 29 -3.37 6.78 -1.96
CA ASP A 29 -2.15 6.12 -2.47
C ASP A 29 -2.48 4.96 -3.42
N LEU A 30 -3.67 4.35 -3.28
CA LEU A 30 -4.15 3.28 -4.16
C LEU A 30 -4.73 3.82 -5.47
N ALA A 31 -5.18 5.08 -5.49
CA ALA A 31 -6.01 5.62 -6.56
C ALA A 31 -5.33 5.50 -7.94
N GLY A 32 -4.05 5.86 -8.04
CA GLY A 32 -3.31 5.78 -9.31
C GLY A 32 -3.19 4.35 -9.85
N THR A 33 -2.89 3.39 -8.98
CA THR A 33 -2.78 1.97 -9.37
C THR A 33 -4.12 1.41 -9.81
N ILE A 34 -5.20 1.75 -9.11
CA ILE A 34 -6.56 1.34 -9.48
C ILE A 34 -6.95 1.94 -10.83
N VAL A 35 -6.72 3.23 -11.04
CA VAL A 35 -7.01 3.90 -12.32
C VAL A 35 -6.24 3.26 -13.46
N TYR A 36 -4.94 2.98 -13.27
CA TYR A 36 -4.14 2.27 -14.27
C TYR A 36 -4.76 0.92 -14.63
N LEU A 37 -5.02 0.06 -13.64
CA LEU A 37 -5.56 -1.29 -13.84
C LEU A 37 -6.99 -1.30 -14.41
N ALA A 38 -7.77 -0.24 -14.19
CA ALA A 38 -9.11 -0.09 -14.72
C ALA A 38 -9.16 0.57 -16.11
N SER A 39 -8.01 0.98 -16.66
CA SER A 39 -7.92 1.72 -17.92
C SER A 39 -7.39 0.88 -19.07
N GLU A 40 -7.53 1.37 -20.30
CA GLU A 40 -6.93 0.77 -21.49
C GLU A 40 -5.40 0.69 -21.45
N ALA A 41 -4.75 1.47 -20.58
CA ALA A 41 -3.30 1.45 -20.41
C ALA A 41 -2.79 0.09 -19.90
N SER A 42 -3.64 -0.69 -19.22
CA SER A 42 -3.33 -2.04 -18.76
C SER A 42 -3.93 -3.15 -19.64
N SER A 43 -4.32 -2.86 -20.88
CA SER A 43 -5.01 -3.82 -21.77
C SER A 43 -4.27 -5.15 -22.02
N PHE A 44 -2.95 -5.19 -21.81
CA PHE A 44 -2.15 -6.41 -21.91
C PHE A 44 -1.49 -6.83 -20.59
N VAL A 45 -1.97 -6.32 -19.46
CA VAL A 45 -1.46 -6.62 -18.12
C VAL A 45 -2.51 -7.40 -17.34
N SER A 46 -2.22 -8.67 -17.06
CA SER A 46 -3.07 -9.57 -16.29
C SER A 46 -2.25 -10.54 -15.45
N GLY A 47 -2.87 -11.11 -14.42
CA GLY A 47 -2.22 -12.05 -13.50
C GLY A 47 -1.14 -11.45 -12.59
N GLN A 48 -1.06 -10.12 -12.50
CA GLN A 48 -0.06 -9.43 -11.69
C GLN A 48 -0.62 -9.01 -10.33
N ASN A 49 0.24 -9.03 -9.30
CA ASN A 49 -0.04 -8.39 -8.01
C ASN A 49 0.81 -7.11 -7.92
N ILE A 50 0.17 -5.98 -7.65
CA ILE A 50 0.87 -4.70 -7.47
C ILE A 50 0.78 -4.30 -6.00
N HIS A 51 1.93 -4.28 -5.32
CA HIS A 51 2.02 -3.91 -3.91
C HIS A 51 2.11 -2.38 -3.75
N VAL A 52 1.03 -1.76 -3.30
CA VAL A 52 0.99 -0.34 -2.92
C VAL A 52 1.14 -0.24 -1.40
N ASN A 53 2.37 -0.33 -0.89
CA ASN A 53 2.63 -0.51 0.54
C ASN A 53 3.79 0.37 1.08
N GLY A 54 4.19 1.41 0.35
CA GLY A 54 5.27 2.30 0.77
C GLY A 54 6.66 1.65 0.83
N GLY A 55 6.86 0.53 0.13
CA GLY A 55 8.14 -0.18 0.02
C GLY A 55 8.32 -1.32 1.04
N LEU A 56 7.28 -1.67 1.79
CA LEU A 56 7.36 -2.69 2.85
C LEU A 56 7.72 -4.09 2.32
N THR A 57 7.38 -4.40 1.06
CA THR A 57 7.63 -5.70 0.44
C THR A 57 8.05 -5.50 -1.02
N VAL A 58 9.02 -6.28 -1.49
CA VAL A 58 9.73 -6.07 -2.76
C VAL A 58 9.45 -7.18 -3.80
N HIS A 59 8.40 -7.98 -3.63
CA HIS A 59 8.09 -9.13 -4.50
C HIS A 59 7.42 -8.74 -5.81
#